data_AF-A0A7W1TRJ6-F1
#
_entry.id   AF-A0A7W1TRJ6-F1
#
_cell.length_a   1.000
_cell.length_b   1.000
_cell.length_c   1.000
_cell.angle_alpha   90.00
_cell.angle_beta   90.00
_cell.angle_gamma   90.00
#
_symmetry.space_group_name_H-M   'P 1'
#
loop_
_entity.id
_entity.type
_entity.pdbx_description
1 polymer ?
#
loop_
_entity_poly.entity_id
_entity_poly.type
_entity_poly.pdbx_seq_one_letter_code
_entity_poly.pdbx_strand_id
1 'polypeptide(L)'
;MTWREVLPDVLLWQDSCNVYAVVGPQGTLIVNAGTGQWLDAIGDLPQPPVALVCTHFFRDHSAGAVLAARAGIAVYVPEGEQAIFADPVQHFRARDTYIIYDNYWDLFVPIEPVPLSGVLRDYECVTLAGLELTVLSLPGVTITQAGLALVLADGNTVIFCGEAIHSPGRLARVAPLQYNYNDLGGAVVAYGTARDLRRLHPGALLPSLGTPMLTACDTALAQLQDSLRALCAGRPGEAQAIAALEDAPLVQVTDHVWQATESQSINWFVISESGKALVIDYGYHDRRGLLAAGYSKPYRRRALLHSIDALREQFGIDRVDVALISHFHDDHVSGVPLLQRIFNTQCWASVAFADLLEHPEAHCFPCDWPQPIRVDRRLSLDEPVRWEEYTFHFGLMNGHTRFAALIGFEADGRRFAHTGDQYFFLDGTGNWAADLTTWSDKRIAQNHVYRNGALLDGYAQSAAWLRAWQPEIVLSGHQPPMYTD
;
A
#
# COMPACT_ATOMS: atom_id res chain seq x y z
N MET A 1 32.28 6.44 -20.60
CA MET A 1 31.44 5.36 -20.04
C MET A 1 31.08 4.43 -21.19
N THR A 2 30.88 3.14 -20.94
CA THR A 2 30.51 2.14 -21.97
C THR A 2 29.53 1.15 -21.37
N TRP A 3 28.69 0.53 -22.21
CA TRP A 3 27.83 -0.56 -21.78
C TRP A 3 28.66 -1.79 -21.42
N ARG A 4 28.34 -2.43 -20.29
CA ARG A 4 28.96 -3.67 -19.83
C ARG A 4 27.89 -4.71 -19.56
N GLU A 5 27.98 -5.87 -20.20
CA GLU A 5 27.11 -7.00 -19.88
C GLU A 5 27.35 -7.47 -18.43
N VAL A 6 26.26 -7.65 -17.68
CA VAL A 6 26.27 -8.12 -16.28
C VAL A 6 25.54 -9.45 -16.11
N LEU A 7 24.55 -9.71 -16.95
CA LEU A 7 23.86 -10.98 -17.16
C LEU A 7 23.59 -11.10 -18.67
N PRO A 8 23.33 -12.32 -19.20
CA PRO A 8 22.89 -12.47 -20.58
C PRO A 8 21.74 -11.52 -20.89
N ASP A 9 21.86 -10.76 -21.98
CA ASP A 9 20.88 -9.78 -22.44
C ASP A 9 20.60 -8.60 -21.47
N VAL A 10 21.43 -8.44 -20.43
CA VAL A 10 21.37 -7.32 -19.48
C VAL A 10 22.70 -6.59 -19.44
N LEU A 11 22.71 -5.36 -19.94
CA LEU A 11 23.86 -4.47 -19.91
C LEU A 11 23.68 -3.40 -18.83
N LEU A 12 24.80 -2.94 -18.29
CA LEU A 12 24.90 -1.88 -17.30
C LEU A 12 25.71 -0.71 -17.88
N TRP A 13 25.17 0.49 -17.72
CA TRP A 13 25.86 1.76 -17.88
C TRP A 13 25.93 2.46 -16.53
N GLN A 14 27.15 2.81 -16.08
CA GLN A 14 27.35 3.52 -14.81
C GLN A 14 27.40 5.02 -15.04
N ASP A 15 26.42 5.73 -14.49
CA ASP A 15 26.24 7.19 -14.56
C ASP A 15 26.01 7.75 -13.13
N SER A 16 25.24 8.83 -12.99
CA SER A 16 24.67 9.28 -11.70
C SER A 16 23.91 8.19 -10.96
N CYS A 17 23.37 7.22 -11.70
CA CYS A 17 22.88 5.94 -11.21
C CYS A 17 23.33 4.81 -12.14
N ASN A 18 23.17 3.56 -11.72
CA ASN A 18 23.19 2.40 -12.60
C ASN A 18 21.97 2.48 -13.53
N VAL A 19 22.24 2.51 -14.84
CA VAL A 19 21.24 2.41 -15.90
C VAL A 19 21.39 1.03 -16.53
N TYR A 20 20.30 0.28 -16.59
CA TYR A 20 20.31 -1.04 -17.21
C TYR A 20 19.64 -1.03 -18.57
N ALA A 21 20.20 -1.78 -19.52
CA ALA A 21 19.59 -2.09 -20.80
C ALA A 21 19.27 -3.58 -20.85
N VAL A 22 17.99 -3.91 -21.03
CA VAL A 22 17.48 -5.28 -21.09
C VAL A 22 17.03 -5.55 -22.52
N VAL A 23 17.72 -6.44 -23.21
CA VAL A 23 17.45 -6.76 -24.60
C VAL A 23 16.26 -7.70 -24.68
N GLY A 24 15.19 -7.25 -25.32
CA GLY A 24 13.96 -8.01 -25.52
C GLY A 24 13.70 -8.32 -26.99
N PRO A 25 12.66 -9.13 -27.29
CA PRO A 25 12.31 -9.50 -28.66
C PRO A 25 11.88 -8.32 -29.56
N GLN A 26 11.43 -7.20 -28.98
CA GLN A 26 10.89 -6.05 -29.71
C GLN A 26 11.75 -4.78 -29.55
N GLY A 27 12.97 -4.90 -29.03
CA GLY A 27 13.87 -3.79 -28.77
C GLY A 27 14.51 -3.89 -27.40
N THR A 28 15.08 -2.79 -26.92
CA THR A 28 15.71 -2.70 -25.60
C THR A 28 14.81 -1.94 -24.63
N LEU A 29 14.67 -2.45 -23.42
CA LEU A 29 14.11 -1.74 -22.27
C LEU A 29 15.24 -1.08 -21.47
N ILE A 30 15.12 0.21 -21.20
CA ILE A 30 16.06 0.95 -20.33
C ILE A 30 15.45 1.10 -18.93
N VAL A 31 16.18 0.72 -17.89
CA VAL A 31 15.77 0.86 -16.48
C VAL A 31 16.60 1.95 -15.80
N ASN A 32 15.89 3.00 -15.35
CA ASN A 32 16.37 4.31 -14.95
C ASN A 32 17.04 5.08 -16.11
N ALA A 33 17.04 6.41 -16.02
CA ALA A 33 17.57 7.26 -17.07
C ALA A 33 18.97 7.81 -16.78
N GLY A 34 19.39 7.83 -15.51
CA GLY A 34 20.60 8.51 -15.08
C GLY A 34 20.58 9.98 -15.52
N THR A 35 21.71 10.49 -15.99
CA THR A 35 21.81 11.82 -16.61
C THR A 35 21.36 11.83 -18.08
N GLY A 36 21.21 10.66 -18.71
CA GLY A 36 20.92 10.51 -20.13
C GLY A 36 22.16 10.39 -21.02
N GLN A 37 23.38 10.42 -20.47
CA GLN A 37 24.63 10.28 -21.25
C GLN A 37 24.72 8.99 -22.08
N TRP A 38 24.01 7.94 -21.67
CA TRP A 38 23.94 6.70 -22.44
C TRP A 38 23.27 6.85 -23.82
N LEU A 39 22.49 7.92 -24.04
CA LEU A 39 21.90 8.23 -25.35
C LEU A 39 22.98 8.51 -26.41
N ASP A 40 24.13 9.06 -26.01
CA ASP A 40 25.28 9.27 -26.91
C ASP A 40 25.94 7.96 -27.34
N ALA A 41 25.70 6.88 -26.59
CA ALA A 41 26.21 5.52 -26.83
C ALA A 41 25.09 4.53 -27.21
N ILE A 42 23.97 5.03 -27.74
CA ILE A 42 22.82 4.20 -28.14
C ILE A 42 23.17 3.19 -29.24
N GLY A 43 24.14 3.51 -30.10
CA GLY A 43 24.61 2.66 -31.19
C GLY A 43 25.41 1.43 -30.72
N ASP A 44 25.86 1.43 -29.46
CA ASP A 44 26.56 0.30 -28.85
C ASP A 44 25.59 -0.77 -28.30
N LEU A 45 24.29 -0.46 -28.24
CA LEU A 45 23.28 -1.41 -27.78
C LEU A 45 22.97 -2.46 -28.87
N PRO A 46 22.74 -3.73 -28.49
CA PRO A 46 22.39 -4.78 -29.46
C PRO A 46 21.10 -4.50 -30.24
N GLN A 47 20.15 -3.80 -29.62
CA GLN A 47 18.86 -3.39 -30.19
C GLN A 47 18.52 -1.96 -29.76
N PRO A 48 17.76 -1.21 -30.58
CA PRO A 48 17.37 0.15 -30.21
C PRO A 48 16.46 0.15 -28.97
N PRO A 49 16.60 1.14 -28.07
CA PRO A 49 15.69 1.31 -26.95
C PRO A 49 14.30 1.74 -27.44
N VAL A 50 13.27 1.03 -26.97
CA VAL A 50 11.87 1.31 -27.31
C VAL A 50 11.05 1.77 -26.10
N ALA A 51 11.52 1.44 -24.90
CA ALA A 51 10.90 1.83 -23.65
C ALA A 51 11.96 2.20 -22.60
N LEU A 52 11.60 3.13 -21.73
CA LEU A 52 12.34 3.52 -20.54
C LEU A 52 11.41 3.49 -19.33
N VAL A 53 11.88 2.92 -18.24
CA VAL A 53 11.17 2.89 -16.95
C VAL A 53 11.99 3.63 -15.90
N CYS A 54 11.35 4.52 -15.14
CA CYS A 54 11.95 5.08 -13.93
C CYS A 54 11.49 4.29 -12.72
N THR A 55 12.40 3.92 -11.82
CA THR A 55 12.04 3.25 -10.56
C THR A 55 11.44 4.21 -9.53
N HIS A 56 11.88 5.47 -9.57
CA HIS A 56 11.37 6.56 -8.74
C HIS A 56 11.81 7.93 -9.30
N PHE A 57 11.35 9.04 -8.70
CA PHE A 57 11.47 10.39 -9.25
C PHE A 57 12.83 11.07 -9.05
N PHE A 58 13.73 10.54 -8.22
CA PHE A 58 14.95 11.27 -7.89
C PHE A 58 15.76 11.60 -9.15
N ARG A 59 16.22 12.85 -9.24
CA ARG A 59 16.76 13.45 -10.46
C ARG A 59 18.08 12.82 -10.89
N ASP A 60 18.86 12.27 -9.96
CA ASP A 60 20.03 11.43 -10.23
C ASP A 60 19.66 10.10 -10.94
N HIS A 61 18.41 9.68 -10.90
CA HIS A 61 17.87 8.51 -11.61
C HIS A 61 17.05 8.88 -12.85
N SER A 62 16.40 10.05 -12.84
CA SER A 62 15.34 10.39 -13.79
C SER A 62 15.68 11.54 -14.75
N ALA A 63 16.78 12.29 -14.55
CA ALA A 63 17.10 13.46 -15.38
C ALA A 63 17.16 13.16 -16.88
N GLY A 64 17.70 12.01 -17.28
CA GLY A 64 17.77 11.61 -18.68
C GLY A 64 16.42 11.29 -19.33
N ALA A 65 15.34 11.14 -18.55
CA ALA A 65 14.04 10.69 -19.07
C ALA A 65 13.43 11.69 -20.06
N VAL A 66 13.61 13.00 -19.82
CA VAL A 66 13.14 14.04 -20.75
C VAL A 66 13.88 14.00 -22.09
N LEU A 67 15.18 13.68 -22.08
CA LEU A 67 15.98 13.52 -23.31
C LEU A 67 15.58 12.24 -24.05
N ALA A 68 15.35 11.14 -23.34
CA ALA A 68 14.87 9.89 -23.92
C ALA A 68 13.49 10.06 -24.57
N ALA A 69 12.56 10.74 -23.90
CA ALA A 69 11.25 11.06 -24.46
C ALA A 69 11.35 11.92 -25.74
N ARG A 70 12.23 12.93 -25.75
CA ARG A 70 12.50 13.76 -26.95
C ARG A 70 13.11 12.95 -28.10
N ALA A 71 13.86 11.90 -27.78
CA ALA A 71 14.41 10.94 -28.74
C ALA A 71 13.38 9.90 -29.22
N GLY A 72 12.12 9.97 -28.76
CA GLY A 72 11.03 9.09 -29.17
C GLY A 72 10.92 7.78 -28.40
N ILE A 73 11.63 7.64 -27.27
CA ILE A 73 11.57 6.46 -26.41
C ILE A 73 10.36 6.60 -25.47
N ALA A 74 9.52 5.56 -25.38
CA ALA A 74 8.34 5.58 -24.52
C ALA A 74 8.73 5.53 -23.04
N VAL A 75 8.29 6.51 -22.23
CA VAL A 75 8.66 6.63 -20.81
C VAL A 75 7.52 6.18 -19.89
N TYR A 76 7.86 5.34 -18.91
CA TYR A 76 6.95 4.81 -17.89
C TYR A 76 7.49 5.12 -16.50
N VAL A 77 6.60 5.46 -15.56
CA VAL A 77 6.96 5.87 -14.19
C VAL A 77 6.01 5.23 -13.17
N PRO A 78 6.35 5.14 -11.87
CA PRO A 78 5.43 4.63 -10.87
C PRO A 78 4.14 5.46 -10.84
N GLU A 79 2.98 4.81 -10.71
CA GLU A 79 1.67 5.49 -10.73
C GLU A 79 1.58 6.62 -9.71
N GLY A 80 2.05 6.38 -8.48
CA GLY A 80 2.06 7.39 -7.41
C GLY A 80 2.96 8.60 -7.69
N GLU A 81 3.84 8.52 -8.69
CA GLU A 81 4.77 9.59 -9.08
C GLU A 81 4.38 10.25 -10.41
N GLN A 82 3.32 9.79 -11.08
CA GLN A 82 2.90 10.29 -12.39
C GLN A 82 2.78 11.82 -12.43
N ALA A 83 2.12 12.41 -11.42
CA ALA A 83 1.89 13.85 -11.36
C ALA A 83 3.20 14.65 -11.27
N ILE A 84 4.20 14.15 -10.53
CA ILE A 84 5.46 14.88 -10.30
C ILE A 84 6.39 14.83 -11.51
N PHE A 85 6.29 13.78 -12.32
CA PHE A 85 6.95 13.70 -13.63
C PHE A 85 6.24 14.54 -14.70
N ALA A 86 4.91 14.52 -14.72
CA ALA A 86 4.12 15.20 -15.73
C ALA A 86 4.10 16.73 -15.54
N ASP A 87 4.05 17.22 -14.29
CA ASP A 87 4.06 18.65 -13.98
C ASP A 87 4.90 18.97 -12.74
N PRO A 88 6.25 18.88 -12.84
CA PRO A 88 7.14 19.25 -11.74
C PRO A 88 7.03 20.73 -11.37
N VAL A 89 6.62 21.60 -12.30
CA VAL A 89 6.44 23.03 -12.02
C VAL A 89 5.31 23.23 -11.02
N GLN A 90 4.18 22.55 -11.21
CA GLN A 90 3.08 22.60 -10.26
C GLN A 90 3.47 22.03 -8.89
N HIS A 91 4.28 20.97 -8.85
CA HIS A 91 4.85 20.47 -7.59
C HIS A 91 5.61 21.55 -6.83
N PHE A 92 6.59 22.19 -7.47
CA PHE A 92 7.37 23.26 -6.83
C PHE A 92 6.52 24.48 -6.43
N ARG A 93 5.47 24.81 -7.19
CA ARG A 93 4.52 25.89 -6.84
C ARG A 93 3.67 25.58 -5.62
N ALA A 94 3.26 24.31 -5.46
CA ALA A 94 2.35 23.86 -4.42
C ALA A 94 3.05 23.34 -3.16
N ARG A 95 4.40 23.41 -3.11
CA ARG A 95 5.21 22.96 -2.00
C ARG A 95 5.39 24.08 -0.98
N ASP A 96 5.12 23.79 0.28
CA ASP A 96 5.44 24.72 1.38
C ASP A 96 6.96 24.88 1.54
N THR A 97 7.43 26.11 1.75
CA THR A 97 8.88 26.42 1.86
C THR A 97 9.28 27.17 3.11
N TYR A 98 8.33 27.58 3.96
CA TYR A 98 8.62 28.41 5.14
C TYR A 98 8.55 27.62 6.45
N ILE A 99 7.41 27.00 6.74
CA ILE A 99 7.21 26.15 7.92
C ILE A 99 7.03 24.72 7.43
N ILE A 100 8.10 23.93 7.50
CA ILE A 100 8.17 22.59 6.92
C ILE A 100 8.52 21.58 8.02
N TYR A 101 7.62 20.64 8.27
CA TYR A 101 7.88 19.44 9.06
C TYR A 101 8.04 18.20 8.15
N ASP A 102 7.68 18.36 6.90
CA ASP A 102 7.82 17.36 5.86
C ASP A 102 9.27 17.24 5.38
N ASN A 103 9.91 16.12 5.71
CA ASN A 103 11.27 15.79 5.30
C ASN A 103 11.34 14.94 4.03
N TYR A 104 10.23 14.72 3.33
CA TYR A 104 10.23 13.96 2.09
C TYR A 104 11.11 14.63 1.03
N TRP A 105 11.93 13.83 0.34
CA TRP A 105 12.99 14.31 -0.56
C TRP A 105 12.48 14.76 -1.95
N ASP A 106 11.30 15.38 -2.00
CA ASP A 106 10.62 15.82 -3.21
C ASP A 106 11.19 17.10 -3.84
N LEU A 107 12.32 17.63 -3.34
CA LEU A 107 13.12 18.66 -4.04
C LEU A 107 14.05 18.05 -5.10
N PHE A 108 14.25 16.73 -5.05
CA PHE A 108 15.04 15.97 -6.02
C PHE A 108 14.21 15.47 -7.20
N VAL A 109 13.03 16.02 -7.45
CA VAL A 109 12.18 15.64 -8.58
C VAL A 109 12.75 16.16 -9.91
N PRO A 110 12.23 15.70 -11.07
CA PRO A 110 12.54 16.31 -12.36
C PRO A 110 12.23 17.81 -12.34
N ILE A 111 12.95 18.61 -13.13
CA ILE A 111 12.73 20.06 -13.24
C ILE A 111 12.04 20.45 -14.56
N GLU A 112 11.89 19.48 -15.47
CA GLU A 112 11.22 19.62 -16.75
C GLU A 112 10.13 18.54 -16.85
N PRO A 113 8.95 18.87 -17.38
CA PRO A 113 7.91 17.89 -17.68
C PRO A 113 8.44 16.75 -18.56
N VAL A 114 8.15 15.52 -18.17
CA VAL A 114 8.48 14.33 -18.96
C VAL A 114 7.19 13.82 -19.63
N PRO A 115 7.12 13.75 -20.97
CA PRO A 115 6.02 13.11 -21.67
C PRO A 115 5.95 11.62 -21.29
N LEU A 116 4.86 11.22 -20.62
CA LEU A 116 4.65 9.85 -20.16
C LEU A 116 3.86 9.04 -21.20
N SER A 117 4.31 7.81 -21.44
CA SER A 117 3.59 6.82 -22.28
C SER A 117 2.71 5.89 -21.45
N GLY A 118 2.96 5.79 -20.14
CA GLY A 118 2.16 4.99 -19.22
C GLY A 118 2.68 5.06 -17.78
N VAL A 119 2.06 4.28 -16.91
CA VAL A 119 2.44 4.15 -15.51
C VAL A 119 2.72 2.70 -15.15
N LEU A 120 3.55 2.50 -14.13
CA LEU A 120 3.81 1.22 -13.48
C LEU A 120 2.92 1.14 -12.24
N ARG A 121 1.95 0.24 -12.25
CA ARG A 121 1.06 -0.01 -11.11
C ARG A 121 1.54 -1.21 -10.33
N ASP A 122 1.49 -1.13 -9.01
CA ASP A 122 1.97 -2.21 -8.15
C ASP A 122 1.30 -3.54 -8.48
N TYR A 123 2.09 -4.62 -8.47
CA TYR A 123 1.68 -6.01 -8.66
C TYR A 123 1.13 -6.36 -10.05
N GLU A 124 1.12 -5.43 -11.01
CA GLU A 124 0.72 -5.71 -12.40
C GLU A 124 1.83 -6.39 -13.20
N CYS A 125 1.43 -7.19 -14.18
CA CYS A 125 2.31 -7.63 -15.25
C CYS A 125 2.21 -6.65 -16.42
N VAL A 126 3.35 -6.14 -16.88
CA VAL A 126 3.47 -5.24 -18.02
C VAL A 126 4.37 -5.85 -19.09
N THR A 127 4.03 -5.63 -20.36
CA THR A 127 4.86 -6.08 -21.49
C THR A 127 5.58 -4.89 -22.11
N LEU A 128 6.91 -4.84 -21.97
CA LEU A 128 7.75 -3.77 -22.51
C LEU A 128 8.90 -4.37 -23.32
N ALA A 129 9.16 -3.86 -24.51
CA ALA A 129 10.18 -4.41 -25.42
C ALA A 129 10.02 -5.93 -25.71
N GLY A 130 8.80 -6.47 -25.58
CA GLY A 130 8.50 -7.90 -25.69
C GLY A 130 8.86 -8.73 -24.45
N LEU A 131 9.22 -8.10 -23.34
CA LEU A 131 9.50 -8.73 -22.04
C LEU A 131 8.28 -8.64 -21.13
N GLU A 132 7.92 -9.73 -20.48
CA GLU A 132 6.90 -9.74 -19.42
C GLU A 132 7.55 -9.43 -18.07
N LEU A 133 7.10 -8.36 -17.43
CA LEU A 133 7.69 -7.82 -16.21
C LEU A 133 6.62 -7.68 -15.14
N THR A 134 6.90 -8.14 -13.93
CA THR A 134 6.04 -7.87 -12.77
C THR A 134 6.50 -6.60 -12.08
N VAL A 135 5.61 -5.63 -11.90
CA VAL A 135 5.87 -4.42 -11.12
C VAL A 135 5.83 -4.76 -9.64
N LEU A 136 6.92 -4.46 -8.94
CA LEU A 136 7.06 -4.70 -7.51
C LEU A 136 6.86 -3.40 -6.72
N SER A 137 6.09 -3.48 -5.64
CA SER A 137 6.04 -2.40 -4.65
C SER A 137 7.29 -2.45 -3.78
N LEU A 138 8.24 -1.53 -4.00
CA LEU A 138 9.51 -1.47 -3.25
C LEU A 138 9.69 -0.12 -2.54
N PRO A 139 8.74 0.27 -1.66
CA PRO A 139 8.83 1.54 -0.97
C PRO A 139 10.07 1.61 -0.07
N GLY A 140 10.57 2.82 0.15
CA GLY A 140 11.79 3.05 0.92
C GLY A 140 12.24 4.49 0.80
N VAL A 141 13.20 4.79 -0.07
CA VAL A 141 13.68 6.17 -0.26
C VAL A 141 12.61 7.11 -0.84
N THR A 142 11.65 6.57 -1.60
CA THR A 142 10.37 7.21 -1.87
C THR A 142 9.24 6.27 -1.47
N ILE A 143 8.10 6.83 -1.05
CA ILE A 143 6.89 6.06 -0.66
C ILE A 143 6.39 5.18 -1.82
N THR A 144 6.54 5.65 -3.05
CA THR A 144 5.95 5.06 -4.26
C THR A 144 6.97 4.41 -5.18
N GLN A 145 8.23 4.23 -4.73
CA GLN A 145 9.27 3.54 -5.50
C GLN A 145 8.78 2.17 -5.97
N ALA A 146 9.03 1.87 -7.24
CA ALA A 146 8.71 0.60 -7.86
C ALA A 146 10.00 -0.14 -8.32
N GLY A 147 9.95 -1.46 -8.27
CA GLY A 147 10.91 -2.34 -8.94
C GLY A 147 10.26 -3.11 -10.08
N LEU A 148 11.08 -3.83 -10.84
CA LEU A 148 10.62 -4.73 -11.89
C LEU A 148 11.26 -6.09 -11.72
N ALA A 149 10.45 -7.14 -11.68
CA ALA A 149 10.90 -8.53 -11.74
C ALA A 149 10.75 -9.06 -13.17
N LEU A 150 11.81 -9.67 -13.67
CA LEU A 150 11.84 -10.42 -14.92
C LEU A 150 12.18 -11.88 -14.60
N VAL A 151 11.35 -12.81 -15.05
CA VAL A 151 11.67 -14.24 -14.99
C VAL A 151 12.36 -14.62 -16.29
N LEU A 152 13.60 -15.07 -16.20
CA LEU A 152 14.40 -15.51 -17.34
C LEU A 152 13.96 -16.90 -17.83
N ALA A 153 14.40 -17.28 -19.03
CA ALA A 153 14.04 -18.57 -19.64
C ALA A 153 14.49 -19.81 -18.83
N ASP A 154 15.48 -19.67 -17.96
CA ASP A 154 15.95 -20.70 -17.04
C ASP A 154 15.15 -20.75 -15.72
N GLY A 155 14.11 -19.92 -15.59
CA GLY A 155 13.28 -19.78 -14.40
C GLY A 155 13.86 -18.86 -13.33
N ASN A 156 15.04 -18.27 -13.56
CA ASN A 156 15.65 -17.37 -12.60
C ASN A 156 14.97 -15.99 -12.58
N THR A 157 14.66 -15.47 -11.40
CA THR A 157 14.08 -14.13 -11.24
C THR A 157 15.18 -13.09 -11.06
N VAL A 158 15.24 -12.14 -11.99
CA VAL A 158 16.08 -10.93 -11.92
C VAL A 158 15.22 -9.76 -11.50
N ILE A 159 15.64 -9.01 -10.48
CA ILE A 159 14.88 -7.86 -9.99
C ILE A 159 15.70 -6.57 -10.15
N PHE A 160 15.18 -5.62 -10.90
CA PHE A 160 15.65 -4.24 -10.92
C PHE A 160 15.05 -3.50 -9.74
N CYS A 161 15.82 -3.35 -8.67
CA CYS A 161 15.29 -3.03 -7.34
C CYS A 161 15.41 -1.55 -6.93
N GLY A 162 15.79 -0.67 -7.85
CA GLY A 162 15.97 0.75 -7.54
C GLY A 162 16.94 0.94 -6.37
N GLU A 163 16.57 1.77 -5.39
CA GLU A 163 17.35 1.96 -4.17
C GLU A 163 16.88 1.08 -2.99
N ALA A 164 16.12 0.01 -3.23
CA ALA A 164 15.73 -0.92 -2.16
C ALA A 164 16.95 -1.57 -1.46
N ILE A 165 18.07 -1.68 -2.18
CA ILE A 165 19.38 -2.11 -1.67
C ILE A 165 20.46 -1.48 -2.56
N HIS A 166 21.65 -1.19 -2.01
CA HIS A 166 22.81 -0.66 -2.76
C HIS A 166 23.87 -1.73 -3.03
N SER A 167 24.17 -2.53 -2.00
CA SER A 167 25.15 -3.62 -1.98
C SER A 167 24.79 -4.52 -0.79
N PRO A 168 25.42 -5.70 -0.60
CA PRO A 168 25.10 -6.56 0.53
C PRO A 168 25.07 -5.80 1.86
N GLY A 169 23.90 -5.79 2.51
CA GLY A 169 23.67 -5.13 3.79
C GLY A 169 23.59 -3.60 3.78
N ARG A 170 23.52 -2.92 2.63
CA ARG A 170 23.66 -1.45 2.56
C ARG A 170 22.54 -0.76 1.80
N LEU A 171 22.21 0.44 2.26
CA LEU A 171 21.50 1.47 1.48
C LEU A 171 22.48 2.55 1.02
N ALA A 172 22.14 3.25 -0.05
CA ALA A 172 22.94 4.36 -0.55
C ALA A 172 22.88 5.58 0.37
N ARG A 173 21.71 5.83 0.96
CA ARG A 173 21.41 7.03 1.74
C ARG A 173 20.37 6.75 2.82
N VAL A 174 20.54 7.40 3.97
CA VAL A 174 19.62 7.29 5.12
C VAL A 174 18.62 8.44 5.16
N ALA A 175 19.03 9.65 4.73
CA ALA A 175 18.22 10.84 4.87
C ALA A 175 16.83 10.79 4.19
N PRO A 176 16.62 10.16 3.01
CA PRO A 176 15.28 10.01 2.44
C PRO A 176 14.35 9.10 3.22
N LEU A 177 14.87 8.32 4.17
CA LEU A 177 14.06 7.46 5.03
C LEU A 177 13.35 8.26 6.14
N GLN A 178 13.66 9.55 6.29
CA GLN A 178 12.88 10.46 7.12
C GLN A 178 11.73 11.03 6.29
N TYR A 179 10.52 10.57 6.55
CA TYR A 179 9.34 11.07 5.87
C TYR A 179 8.76 12.31 6.54
N ASN A 180 9.05 12.50 7.83
CA ASN A 180 8.55 13.59 8.65
C ASN A 180 9.62 14.10 9.63
N TYR A 181 9.31 15.13 10.39
CA TYR A 181 10.23 15.74 11.32
C TYR A 181 10.69 14.75 12.38
N ASN A 182 12.00 14.51 12.44
CA ASN A 182 12.66 13.66 13.42
C ASN A 182 12.22 12.18 13.39
N ASP A 183 11.52 11.70 12.35
CA ASP A 183 11.17 10.28 12.21
C ASP A 183 12.28 9.49 11.48
N LEU A 184 12.08 8.17 11.38
CA LEU A 184 12.82 7.30 10.47
C LEU A 184 11.91 6.17 9.96
N GLY A 185 10.63 6.49 9.71
CA GLY A 185 9.62 5.52 9.27
C GLY A 185 10.00 4.79 7.98
N GLY A 186 10.69 5.47 7.06
CA GLY A 186 11.20 4.86 5.83
C GLY A 186 12.20 3.73 6.06
N ALA A 187 12.89 3.67 7.21
CA ALA A 187 13.75 2.53 7.53
C ALA A 187 12.95 1.28 7.93
N VAL A 188 11.80 1.46 8.60
CA VAL A 188 10.84 0.38 8.90
C VAL A 188 10.23 -0.14 7.60
N VAL A 189 9.88 0.76 6.70
CA VAL A 189 9.43 0.43 5.34
C VAL A 189 10.49 -0.40 4.63
N ALA A 190 11.71 0.13 4.50
CA ALA A 190 12.81 -0.54 3.81
C ALA A 190 13.14 -1.91 4.42
N TYR A 191 13.01 -2.05 5.75
CA TYR A 191 13.26 -3.31 6.46
C TYR A 191 12.37 -4.41 5.93
N GLY A 192 11.06 -4.17 5.81
CA GLY A 192 10.23 -5.21 5.25
C GLY A 192 10.13 -5.17 3.72
N THR A 193 10.45 -4.09 3.01
CA THR A 193 10.71 -4.19 1.56
C THR A 193 11.80 -5.23 1.29
N ALA A 194 12.86 -5.24 2.12
CA ALA A 194 13.87 -6.29 2.06
C ALA A 194 13.31 -7.69 2.40
N ARG A 195 12.42 -7.80 3.41
CA ARG A 195 11.70 -9.06 3.71
C ARG A 195 10.87 -9.56 2.53
N ASP A 196 10.13 -8.67 1.88
CA ASP A 196 9.24 -9.01 0.78
C ASP A 196 10.06 -9.45 -0.45
N LEU A 197 11.19 -8.78 -0.72
CA LEU A 197 12.15 -9.22 -1.74
C LEU A 197 12.74 -10.60 -1.45
N ARG A 198 12.99 -10.95 -0.18
CA ARG A 198 13.49 -12.30 0.18
C ARG A 198 12.49 -13.40 -0.15
N ARG A 199 11.18 -13.14 0.03
CA ARG A 199 10.10 -14.08 -0.31
C ARG A 199 10.01 -14.37 -1.81
N LEU A 200 10.49 -13.46 -2.65
CA LEU A 200 10.55 -13.65 -4.11
C LEU A 200 11.72 -14.54 -4.55
N HIS A 201 12.63 -14.90 -3.64
CA HIS A 201 13.82 -15.72 -3.91
C HIS A 201 14.60 -15.28 -5.17
N PRO A 202 14.98 -13.99 -5.30
CA PRO A 202 15.65 -13.50 -6.50
C PRO A 202 17.01 -14.16 -6.68
N GLY A 203 17.33 -14.60 -7.90
CA GLY A 203 18.69 -15.02 -8.21
C GLY A 203 19.60 -13.86 -8.58
N ALA A 204 19.04 -12.70 -8.97
CA ALA A 204 19.81 -11.47 -9.08
C ALA A 204 19.03 -10.23 -8.63
N LEU A 205 19.75 -9.31 -7.99
CA LEU A 205 19.27 -7.97 -7.62
C LEU A 205 20.14 -6.93 -8.32
N LEU A 206 19.50 -6.05 -9.08
CA LEU A 206 20.11 -5.03 -9.90
C LEU A 206 19.74 -3.64 -9.35
N PRO A 207 20.55 -3.10 -8.42
CA PRO A 207 20.23 -1.85 -7.75
C PRO A 207 20.59 -0.65 -8.61
N SER A 208 19.84 0.44 -8.46
CA SER A 208 20.13 1.69 -9.17
C SER A 208 21.34 2.44 -8.63
N LEU A 209 21.83 2.10 -7.45
CA LEU A 209 23.12 2.58 -6.93
C LEU A 209 23.92 1.40 -6.36
N GLY A 210 25.24 1.44 -6.51
CA GLY A 210 26.13 0.41 -5.99
C GLY A 210 26.34 -0.76 -6.95
N THR A 211 26.34 -1.99 -6.42
CA THR A 211 26.86 -3.16 -7.12
C THR A 211 25.76 -4.19 -7.38
N PRO A 212 25.57 -4.63 -8.65
CA PRO A 212 24.74 -5.79 -8.98
C PRO A 212 25.08 -7.02 -8.13
N MET A 213 24.07 -7.64 -7.53
CA MET A 213 24.20 -8.89 -6.76
C MET A 213 23.67 -10.02 -7.64
N LEU A 214 24.58 -10.83 -8.17
CA LEU A 214 24.26 -11.92 -9.11
C LEU A 214 24.15 -13.28 -8.42
N THR A 215 24.45 -13.32 -7.12
CA THR A 215 24.35 -14.49 -6.25
C THR A 215 24.13 -14.02 -4.80
N ALA A 216 23.76 -14.93 -3.91
CA ALA A 216 23.61 -14.67 -2.46
C ALA A 216 22.65 -13.52 -2.11
N CYS A 217 21.62 -13.30 -2.92
CA CYS A 217 20.64 -12.23 -2.75
C CYS A 217 19.92 -12.30 -1.40
N ASP A 218 19.50 -13.49 -0.95
CA ASP A 218 18.86 -13.66 0.36
C ASP A 218 19.78 -13.23 1.50
N THR A 219 21.06 -13.61 1.46
CA THR A 219 22.06 -13.20 2.45
C THR A 219 22.28 -11.69 2.43
N ALA A 220 22.35 -11.08 1.25
CA ALA A 220 22.51 -9.63 1.10
C ALA A 220 21.31 -8.85 1.69
N LEU A 221 20.09 -9.34 1.47
CA LEU A 221 18.85 -8.75 2.01
C LEU A 221 18.72 -9.01 3.52
N ALA A 222 19.09 -10.18 4.02
CA ALA A 222 19.11 -10.48 5.45
C ALA A 222 20.09 -9.54 6.20
N GLN A 223 21.28 -9.32 5.64
CA GLN A 223 22.23 -8.33 6.18
C GLN A 223 21.67 -6.91 6.15
N LEU A 224 20.83 -6.58 5.17
CA LEU A 224 20.18 -5.27 5.09
C LEU A 224 19.13 -5.13 6.19
N GLN A 225 18.33 -6.16 6.43
CA GLN A 225 17.41 -6.21 7.56
C GLN A 225 18.14 -6.03 8.89
N ASP A 226 19.28 -6.70 9.10
CA ASP A 226 20.10 -6.54 10.31
C ASP A 226 20.64 -5.10 10.46
N SER A 227 21.12 -4.51 9.36
CA SER A 227 21.63 -3.14 9.36
C SER A 227 20.55 -2.11 9.66
N LEU A 228 19.34 -2.30 9.13
CA LEU A 228 18.18 -1.44 9.39
C LEU A 228 17.66 -1.61 10.83
N ARG A 229 17.62 -2.85 11.34
CA ARG A 229 17.30 -3.12 12.75
C ARG A 229 18.30 -2.43 13.68
N ALA A 230 19.60 -2.51 13.37
CA ALA A 230 20.64 -1.82 14.13
C ALA A 230 20.51 -0.29 14.06
N LEU A 231 20.18 0.26 12.90
CA LEU A 231 19.92 1.69 12.71
C LEU A 231 18.74 2.19 13.55
N CYS A 232 17.67 1.40 13.63
CA CYS A 232 16.46 1.72 14.39
C CYS A 232 16.56 1.39 15.89
N ALA A 233 17.54 0.61 16.34
CA ALA A 233 17.61 0.11 17.73
C ALA A 233 17.64 1.22 18.79
N GLY A 234 18.24 2.38 18.47
CA GLY A 234 18.27 3.55 19.37
C GLY A 234 17.00 4.41 19.34
N ARG A 235 15.97 4.00 18.60
CA ARG A 235 14.75 4.77 18.34
C ARG A 235 13.52 3.91 18.70
N PRO A 236 12.94 4.08 19.90
CA PRO A 236 11.95 3.15 20.43
C PRO A 236 10.74 2.92 19.52
N GLY A 237 10.22 3.96 18.87
CA GLY A 237 9.07 3.85 17.96
C GLY A 237 9.38 2.98 16.73
N GLU A 238 10.49 3.25 16.05
CA GLU A 238 10.88 2.48 14.87
C GLU A 238 11.36 1.06 15.24
N ALA A 239 12.02 0.88 16.38
CA ALA A 239 12.39 -0.44 16.89
C ALA A 239 11.14 -1.30 17.18
N GLN A 240 10.12 -0.71 17.82
CA GLN A 240 8.84 -1.38 18.07
C GLN A 240 8.12 -1.70 16.76
N ALA A 241 8.12 -0.77 15.79
CA ALA A 241 7.49 -0.99 14.49
C ALA A 241 8.16 -2.13 13.71
N ILE A 242 9.50 -2.21 13.71
CA ILE A 242 10.23 -3.36 13.12
C ILE A 242 9.84 -4.67 13.80
N ALA A 243 9.76 -4.70 15.14
CA ALA A 243 9.33 -5.90 15.85
C ALA A 243 7.89 -6.30 15.48
N ALA A 244 6.98 -5.33 15.38
CA ALA A 244 5.59 -5.57 15.03
C ALA A 244 5.41 -6.10 13.60
N LEU A 245 6.37 -5.92 12.70
CA LEU A 245 6.34 -6.56 11.37
C LEU A 245 6.58 -8.08 11.45
N GLU A 246 7.10 -8.60 12.55
CA GLU A 246 7.36 -10.04 12.74
C GLU A 246 6.17 -10.79 13.34
N ASP A 247 5.15 -10.08 13.84
CA ASP A 247 3.95 -10.68 14.39
C ASP A 247 3.11 -11.41 13.32
N ALA A 248 2.26 -12.33 13.78
CA ALA A 248 1.30 -13.00 12.91
C ALA A 248 0.36 -11.96 12.27
N PRO A 249 0.23 -11.96 10.93
CA PRO A 249 -0.60 -10.97 10.21
C PRO A 249 -2.11 -11.20 10.40
N LEU A 250 -2.51 -12.41 10.81
CA LEU A 250 -3.89 -12.79 11.10
C LEU A 250 -3.98 -13.41 12.50
N VAL A 251 -4.98 -13.00 13.27
CA VAL A 251 -5.32 -13.55 14.57
C VAL A 251 -6.76 -14.06 14.56
N GLN A 252 -6.95 -15.28 15.06
CA GLN A 252 -8.26 -15.92 15.13
C GLN A 252 -9.15 -15.22 16.17
N VAL A 253 -10.37 -14.86 15.78
CA VAL A 253 -11.43 -14.41 16.71
C VAL A 253 -12.36 -15.59 17.02
N THR A 254 -12.86 -16.23 15.97
CA THR A 254 -13.60 -17.50 16.00
C THR A 254 -13.13 -18.37 14.84
N ASP A 255 -13.74 -19.54 14.62
CA ASP A 255 -13.32 -20.47 13.56
C ASP A 255 -13.33 -19.81 12.16
N HIS A 256 -14.34 -18.98 11.89
CA HIS A 256 -14.51 -18.32 10.59
C HIS A 256 -14.29 -16.82 10.60
N VAL A 257 -14.02 -16.19 11.75
CA VAL A 257 -13.77 -14.74 11.84
C VAL A 257 -12.35 -14.46 12.31
N TRP A 258 -11.62 -13.66 11.52
CA TRP A 258 -10.20 -13.39 11.71
C TRP A 258 -9.89 -11.90 11.66
N GLN A 259 -8.95 -11.47 12.49
CA GLN A 259 -8.50 -10.09 12.59
C GLN A 259 -7.17 -9.91 11.86
N ALA A 260 -7.09 -8.92 10.96
CA ALA A 260 -5.80 -8.46 10.44
C ALA A 260 -5.06 -7.65 11.51
N THR A 261 -3.79 -7.95 11.73
CA THR A 261 -2.97 -7.23 12.71
C THR A 261 -2.16 -6.09 12.08
N GLU A 262 -1.96 -6.14 10.76
CA GLU A 262 -1.06 -5.26 10.00
C GLU A 262 -1.57 -3.83 9.81
N SER A 263 -2.86 -3.59 10.05
CA SER A 263 -3.53 -2.30 9.90
C SER A 263 -4.03 -1.75 11.24
N GLN A 264 -3.97 -0.43 11.41
CA GLN A 264 -4.64 0.27 12.52
C GLN A 264 -6.13 0.41 12.24
N SER A 265 -6.53 0.57 10.98
CA SER A 265 -7.90 0.42 10.51
C SER A 265 -8.16 -1.06 10.28
N ILE A 266 -8.53 -1.75 11.34
CA ILE A 266 -8.56 -3.20 11.43
C ILE A 266 -9.47 -3.78 10.35
N ASN A 267 -8.86 -4.53 9.44
CA ASN A 267 -9.60 -5.33 8.46
C ASN A 267 -10.06 -6.64 9.12
N TRP A 268 -11.32 -7.01 8.95
CA TRP A 268 -11.88 -8.25 9.50
C TRP A 268 -12.22 -9.22 8.38
N PHE A 269 -11.67 -10.43 8.45
CA PHE A 269 -11.95 -11.48 7.47
C PHE A 269 -13.04 -12.43 7.98
N VAL A 270 -14.01 -12.70 7.13
CA VAL A 270 -14.98 -13.79 7.28
C VAL A 270 -14.63 -14.84 6.24
N ILE A 271 -14.28 -16.04 6.70
CA ILE A 271 -13.84 -17.16 5.87
C ILE A 271 -14.99 -18.13 5.72
N SER A 272 -15.41 -18.45 4.50
CA SER A 272 -16.49 -19.42 4.26
C SER A 272 -15.98 -20.86 4.24
N GLU A 273 -16.88 -21.81 4.50
CA GLU A 273 -16.70 -23.26 4.28
C GLU A 273 -16.33 -23.59 2.82
N SER A 274 -16.70 -22.73 1.87
CA SER A 274 -16.37 -22.89 0.45
C SER A 274 -14.92 -22.52 0.10
N GLY A 275 -14.13 -22.05 1.07
CA GLY A 275 -12.75 -21.61 0.84
C GLY A 275 -12.64 -20.22 0.19
N LYS A 276 -13.61 -19.33 0.43
CA LYS A 276 -13.57 -17.92 0.04
C LYS A 276 -13.43 -17.01 1.25
N ALA A 277 -12.90 -15.81 1.03
CA ALA A 277 -12.80 -14.76 2.05
C ALA A 277 -13.60 -13.52 1.65
N LEU A 278 -14.38 -13.00 2.58
CA LEU A 278 -14.92 -11.65 2.58
C LEU A 278 -14.10 -10.83 3.59
N VAL A 279 -13.81 -9.58 3.26
CA VAL A 279 -13.20 -8.64 4.19
C VAL A 279 -14.16 -7.50 4.50
N ILE A 280 -14.29 -7.15 5.79
CA ILE A 280 -14.97 -5.93 6.23
C ILE A 280 -13.90 -4.86 6.38
N ASP A 281 -14.00 -3.84 5.53
CA ASP A 281 -13.00 -2.79 5.30
C ASP A 281 -11.62 -3.34 4.85
N TYR A 282 -10.95 -2.64 3.94
CA TYR A 282 -9.60 -3.00 3.50
C TYR A 282 -8.74 -1.76 3.30
N GLY A 283 -8.07 -1.45 4.38
CA GLY A 283 -7.30 -0.24 4.55
C GLY A 283 -5.82 -0.33 4.21
N TYR A 284 -5.09 0.41 5.01
CA TYR A 284 -3.68 0.66 4.92
C TYR A 284 -2.82 -0.38 5.68
N HIS A 285 -1.58 -0.63 5.23
CA HIS A 285 -0.60 -1.39 6.04
C HIS A 285 0.12 -0.44 7.01
N ASP A 286 -0.52 -0.10 8.12
CA ASP A 286 0.02 0.89 9.06
C ASP A 286 1.32 0.45 9.74
N ARG A 287 1.50 -0.86 9.99
CA ARG A 287 2.76 -1.37 10.57
C ARG A 287 3.96 -1.17 9.66
N ARG A 288 3.73 -1.08 8.35
CA ARG A 288 4.77 -0.75 7.37
C ARG A 288 5.31 0.65 7.56
N GLY A 289 4.60 1.56 8.24
CA GLY A 289 4.99 2.96 8.38
C GLY A 289 4.92 3.74 7.07
N LEU A 290 4.33 3.13 6.04
CA LEU A 290 3.78 3.87 4.92
C LEU A 290 2.54 4.55 5.48
N LEU A 291 2.32 5.80 5.09
CA LEU A 291 1.13 6.62 5.33
C LEU A 291 1.23 7.66 6.42
N ALA A 292 0.61 8.79 6.10
CA ALA A 292 -0.03 9.66 7.07
C ALA A 292 -1.24 10.32 6.39
N ALA A 293 -2.45 10.04 6.87
CA ALA A 293 -3.66 10.81 6.57
C ALA A 293 -3.47 12.33 6.84
N GLY A 294 -2.43 12.69 7.60
CA GLY A 294 -2.05 14.06 7.94
C GLY A 294 -1.59 14.96 6.79
N TYR A 295 -1.32 14.44 5.58
CA TYR A 295 -0.94 15.25 4.43
C TYR A 295 -1.87 15.06 3.24
N SER A 296 -2.36 16.17 2.66
CA SER A 296 -3.36 16.20 1.57
C SER A 296 -2.79 15.94 0.17
N LYS A 297 -1.73 15.13 0.05
CA LYS A 297 -1.04 14.83 -1.22
C LYS A 297 -1.19 13.35 -1.62
N PRO A 298 -1.77 13.03 -2.80
CA PRO A 298 -1.98 11.64 -3.24
C PRO A 298 -0.71 10.78 -3.27
N TYR A 299 0.44 11.32 -3.70
CA TYR A 299 1.72 10.58 -3.78
C TYR A 299 2.29 10.13 -2.41
N ARG A 300 1.64 10.53 -1.31
CA ARG A 300 1.99 10.11 0.05
C ARG A 300 1.09 8.98 0.57
N ARG A 301 0.22 8.48 -0.29
CA ARG A 301 -0.69 7.39 -0.03
C ARG A 301 -0.27 6.21 -0.89
N ARG A 302 -0.20 5.03 -0.28
CA ARG A 302 0.07 3.78 -0.98
C ARG A 302 -0.57 2.64 -0.21
N ALA A 303 -1.58 2.04 -0.79
CA ALA A 303 -2.09 0.76 -0.31
C ALA A 303 -1.12 -0.36 -0.73
N LEU A 304 -0.98 -1.36 0.11
CA LEU A 304 -0.21 -2.57 -0.18
C LEU A 304 -1.13 -3.79 -0.10
N LEU A 305 -0.80 -4.84 -0.85
CA LEU A 305 -1.40 -6.15 -0.60
C LEU A 305 -0.82 -6.69 0.71
N HIS A 306 -1.65 -6.68 1.76
CA HIS A 306 -1.32 -7.19 3.07
C HIS A 306 -2.32 -8.27 3.49
N SER A 307 -1.89 -9.16 4.38
CA SER A 307 -2.66 -10.31 4.88
C SER A 307 -3.06 -11.37 3.83
N ILE A 308 -2.95 -11.10 2.52
CA ILE A 308 -3.24 -12.06 1.43
C ILE A 308 -2.30 -13.26 1.46
N ASP A 309 -1.00 -13.05 1.70
CA ASP A 309 -0.04 -14.15 1.84
C ASP A 309 -0.44 -15.11 2.97
N ALA A 310 -0.89 -14.55 4.10
CA ALA A 310 -1.35 -15.36 5.22
C ALA A 310 -2.67 -16.08 4.94
N LEU A 311 -3.60 -15.45 4.21
CA LEU A 311 -4.80 -16.14 3.74
C LEU A 311 -4.46 -17.34 2.85
N ARG A 312 -3.46 -17.19 1.98
CA ARG A 312 -2.98 -18.26 1.11
C ARG A 312 -2.30 -19.37 1.90
N GLU A 313 -1.41 -19.02 2.81
CA GLU A 313 -0.64 -19.99 3.62
C GLU A 313 -1.52 -20.75 4.61
N GLN A 314 -2.48 -20.08 5.26
CA GLN A 314 -3.31 -20.66 6.33
C GLN A 314 -4.58 -21.35 5.81
N PHE A 315 -5.20 -20.81 4.75
CA PHE A 315 -6.51 -21.27 4.27
C PHE A 315 -6.52 -21.69 2.80
N GLY A 316 -5.40 -21.54 2.07
CA GLY A 316 -5.37 -21.80 0.62
C GLY A 316 -6.13 -20.75 -0.21
N ILE A 317 -6.45 -19.59 0.39
CA ILE A 317 -7.25 -18.54 -0.22
C ILE A 317 -6.32 -17.56 -0.96
N ASP A 318 -6.44 -17.51 -2.27
CA ASP A 318 -5.56 -16.68 -3.12
C ASP A 318 -6.05 -15.25 -3.35
N ARG A 319 -7.30 -14.96 -2.96
CA ARG A 319 -7.98 -13.70 -3.23
C ARG A 319 -9.09 -13.40 -2.22
N VAL A 320 -9.45 -12.12 -2.12
CA VAL A 320 -10.68 -11.68 -1.44
C VAL A 320 -11.82 -11.64 -2.46
N ASP A 321 -12.94 -12.29 -2.16
CA ASP A 321 -14.13 -12.33 -3.02
C ASP A 321 -14.93 -11.03 -2.93
N VAL A 322 -15.16 -10.55 -1.70
CA VAL A 322 -15.95 -9.35 -1.41
C VAL A 322 -15.23 -8.47 -0.38
N ALA A 323 -15.16 -7.18 -0.64
CA ALA A 323 -14.92 -6.13 0.33
C ALA A 323 -16.27 -5.50 0.73
N LEU A 324 -16.70 -5.72 1.97
CA LEU A 324 -17.92 -5.18 2.54
C LEU A 324 -17.58 -3.94 3.36
N ILE A 325 -17.98 -2.77 2.88
CA ILE A 325 -17.51 -1.50 3.43
C ILE A 325 -18.45 -1.03 4.54
N SER A 326 -17.88 -0.66 5.68
CA SER A 326 -18.62 -0.08 6.81
C SER A 326 -18.81 1.43 6.66
N HIS A 327 -17.78 2.15 6.18
CA HIS A 327 -17.81 3.59 5.93
C HIS A 327 -16.70 4.04 4.96
N PHE A 328 -16.78 5.29 4.49
CA PHE A 328 -15.99 5.75 3.34
C PHE A 328 -14.55 6.23 3.64
N HIS A 329 -14.10 6.23 4.90
CA HIS A 329 -12.82 6.86 5.25
C HIS A 329 -11.64 6.15 4.61
N ASP A 330 -10.64 6.93 4.17
CA ASP A 330 -9.56 6.48 3.32
C ASP A 330 -8.71 5.39 3.95
N ASP A 331 -8.54 5.43 5.26
CA ASP A 331 -7.86 4.42 6.05
C ASP A 331 -8.59 3.08 6.09
N HIS A 332 -9.90 3.04 5.83
CA HIS A 332 -10.71 1.81 5.73
C HIS A 332 -10.92 1.31 4.30
N VAL A 333 -10.73 2.14 3.27
CA VAL A 333 -11.08 1.78 1.88
C VAL A 333 -9.94 1.88 0.87
N SER A 334 -8.79 2.43 1.25
CA SER A 334 -7.68 2.71 0.34
C SER A 334 -7.14 1.51 -0.43
N GLY A 335 -7.20 0.30 0.13
CA GLY A 335 -6.76 -0.92 -0.54
C GLY A 335 -7.81 -1.56 -1.44
N VAL A 336 -9.07 -1.09 -1.43
CA VAL A 336 -10.15 -1.68 -2.23
C VAL A 336 -9.87 -1.60 -3.73
N PRO A 337 -9.46 -0.46 -4.33
CA PRO A 337 -9.14 -0.42 -5.76
C PRO A 337 -8.01 -1.37 -6.16
N LEU A 338 -7.04 -1.57 -5.25
CA LEU A 338 -5.96 -2.53 -5.45
C LEU A 338 -6.49 -3.98 -5.49
N LEU A 339 -7.38 -4.35 -4.56
CA LEU A 339 -8.05 -5.65 -4.59
C LEU A 339 -8.89 -5.84 -5.87
N GLN A 340 -9.65 -4.83 -6.29
CA GLN A 340 -10.43 -4.87 -7.53
C GLN A 340 -9.55 -5.09 -8.76
N ARG A 341 -8.40 -4.43 -8.82
CA ARG A 341 -7.48 -4.48 -9.96
C ARG A 341 -6.78 -5.84 -10.06
N ILE A 342 -6.33 -6.40 -8.94
CA ILE A 342 -5.52 -7.62 -8.93
C ILE A 342 -6.40 -8.88 -8.90
N PHE A 343 -7.50 -8.84 -8.14
CA PHE A 343 -8.31 -10.03 -7.86
C PHE A 343 -9.73 -9.97 -8.41
N ASN A 344 -10.14 -8.82 -8.98
CA ASN A 344 -11.52 -8.55 -9.33
C ASN A 344 -12.50 -8.73 -8.15
N THR A 345 -12.03 -8.42 -6.94
CA THR A 345 -12.84 -8.39 -5.72
C THR A 345 -14.07 -7.50 -5.92
N GLN A 346 -15.22 -7.94 -5.44
CA GLN A 346 -16.42 -7.10 -5.45
C GLN A 346 -16.38 -6.09 -4.30
N CYS A 347 -16.85 -4.87 -4.52
CA CYS A 347 -17.10 -3.93 -3.42
C CYS A 347 -18.60 -3.81 -3.15
N TRP A 348 -18.99 -4.09 -1.91
CA TRP A 348 -20.37 -3.94 -1.44
C TRP A 348 -20.42 -2.80 -0.44
N ALA A 349 -21.28 -1.82 -0.68
CA ALA A 349 -21.35 -0.61 0.14
C ALA A 349 -22.81 -0.14 0.29
N SER A 350 -23.12 0.52 1.41
CA SER A 350 -24.45 1.08 1.63
C SER A 350 -24.77 2.18 0.63
N VAL A 351 -26.02 2.25 0.18
CA VAL A 351 -26.55 3.37 -0.61
C VAL A 351 -26.33 4.73 0.07
N ALA A 352 -26.15 4.75 1.40
CA ALA A 352 -25.90 5.95 2.17
C ALA A 352 -24.57 6.65 1.81
N PHE A 353 -23.58 5.92 1.28
CA PHE A 353 -22.25 6.46 0.97
C PHE A 353 -21.60 5.90 -0.29
N ALA A 354 -22.27 5.02 -1.05
CA ALA A 354 -21.72 4.45 -2.28
C ALA A 354 -21.25 5.52 -3.30
N ASP A 355 -21.98 6.64 -3.42
CA ASP A 355 -21.60 7.73 -4.33
C ASP A 355 -20.24 8.37 -3.95
N LEU A 356 -19.91 8.44 -2.65
CA LEU A 356 -18.62 8.98 -2.18
C LEU A 356 -17.46 8.07 -2.61
N LEU A 357 -17.69 6.75 -2.65
CA LEU A 357 -16.71 5.78 -3.10
C LEU A 357 -16.53 5.81 -4.63
N GLU A 358 -17.62 5.94 -5.38
CA GLU A 358 -17.59 5.90 -6.85
C GLU A 358 -17.12 7.22 -7.48
N HIS A 359 -17.36 8.35 -6.82
CA HIS A 359 -17.06 9.69 -7.33
C HIS A 359 -16.40 10.58 -6.26
N PRO A 360 -15.26 10.19 -5.67
CA PRO A 360 -14.66 10.91 -4.55
C PRO A 360 -14.36 12.38 -4.87
N GLU A 361 -14.00 12.71 -6.12
CA GLU A 361 -13.72 14.07 -6.57
C GLU A 361 -14.96 14.97 -6.66
N ALA A 362 -16.17 14.39 -6.68
CA ALA A 362 -17.43 15.13 -6.68
C ALA A 362 -17.82 15.61 -5.27
N HIS A 363 -17.08 15.16 -4.26
CA HIS A 363 -17.36 15.42 -2.85
C HIS A 363 -16.20 16.18 -2.20
N CYS A 364 -16.46 16.75 -1.02
CA CYS A 364 -15.48 17.57 -0.30
C CYS A 364 -15.52 17.24 1.19
N PHE A 365 -15.48 15.93 1.50
CA PHE A 365 -15.47 15.42 2.85
C PHE A 365 -14.03 15.14 3.30
N PRO A 366 -13.70 15.31 4.59
CA PRO A 366 -12.43 14.83 5.12
C PRO A 366 -12.35 13.30 5.03
N CYS A 367 -11.12 12.80 4.88
CA CYS A 367 -10.80 11.38 4.78
C CYS A 367 -11.35 10.70 3.52
N ASP A 368 -11.60 11.43 2.43
CA ASP A 368 -11.93 10.81 1.13
C ASP A 368 -10.69 10.13 0.51
N TRP A 369 -10.84 8.88 0.07
CA TRP A 369 -9.83 8.20 -0.76
C TRP A 369 -9.91 8.74 -2.19
N PRO A 370 -8.79 9.20 -2.80
CA PRO A 370 -8.85 9.94 -4.06
C PRO A 370 -9.13 9.09 -5.31
N GLN A 371 -9.00 7.76 -5.25
CA GLN A 371 -9.26 6.89 -6.39
C GLN A 371 -10.69 6.35 -6.33
N PRO A 372 -11.47 6.44 -7.42
CA PRO A 372 -12.78 5.80 -7.51
C PRO A 372 -12.74 4.30 -7.18
N ILE A 373 -13.72 3.85 -6.39
CA ILE A 373 -13.98 2.45 -6.07
C ILE A 373 -15.27 2.05 -6.78
N ARG A 374 -15.23 1.01 -7.60
CA ARG A 374 -16.44 0.49 -8.27
C ARG A 374 -17.34 -0.18 -7.23
N VAL A 375 -18.59 0.24 -7.05
CA VAL A 375 -19.51 -0.43 -6.12
C VAL A 375 -20.35 -1.46 -6.88
N ASP A 376 -19.98 -2.73 -6.76
CA ASP A 376 -20.65 -3.85 -7.45
C ASP A 376 -22.04 -4.16 -6.87
N ARG A 377 -22.25 -3.86 -5.58
CA ARG A 377 -23.56 -3.98 -4.93
C ARG A 377 -23.81 -2.82 -3.97
N ARG A 378 -24.85 -2.04 -4.27
CA ARG A 378 -25.38 -1.01 -3.38
C ARG A 378 -26.41 -1.62 -2.43
N LEU A 379 -26.16 -1.51 -1.13
CA LEU A 379 -26.92 -2.18 -0.08
C LEU A 379 -27.93 -1.22 0.56
N SER A 380 -29.19 -1.65 0.65
CA SER A 380 -30.20 -0.99 1.49
C SER A 380 -29.96 -1.35 2.96
N LEU A 381 -30.32 -0.45 3.87
CA LEU A 381 -30.25 -0.74 5.30
C LEU A 381 -31.38 -1.67 5.78
N ASP A 382 -32.46 -1.79 5.00
CA ASP A 382 -33.66 -2.54 5.37
C ASP A 382 -33.66 -3.99 4.89
N GLU A 383 -32.69 -4.38 4.05
CA GLU A 383 -32.65 -5.69 3.41
C GLU A 383 -31.38 -6.45 3.76
N PRO A 384 -31.48 -7.71 4.24
CA PRO A 384 -30.30 -8.53 4.47
C PRO A 384 -29.69 -8.97 3.14
N VAL A 385 -28.36 -9.13 3.13
CA VAL A 385 -27.63 -9.65 1.97
C VAL A 385 -26.94 -10.96 2.33
N ARG A 386 -26.99 -11.92 1.42
CA ARG A 386 -26.32 -13.21 1.58
C ARG A 386 -25.00 -13.24 0.80
N TRP A 387 -23.95 -13.75 1.44
CA TRP A 387 -22.68 -14.14 0.84
C TRP A 387 -22.31 -15.53 1.38
N GLU A 388 -22.19 -16.51 0.48
CA GLU A 388 -22.04 -17.92 0.83
C GLU A 388 -23.10 -18.39 1.86
N GLU A 389 -22.69 -18.90 3.03
CA GLU A 389 -23.56 -19.30 4.14
C GLU A 389 -23.95 -18.13 5.07
N TYR A 390 -23.29 -16.99 4.97
CA TYR A 390 -23.49 -15.85 5.88
C TYR A 390 -24.60 -14.92 5.38
N THR A 391 -25.43 -14.47 6.31
CA THR A 391 -26.42 -13.42 6.09
C THR A 391 -26.02 -12.17 6.87
N PHE A 392 -25.83 -11.07 6.15
CA PHE A 392 -25.46 -9.79 6.71
C PHE A 392 -26.70 -8.88 6.82
N HIS A 393 -26.82 -8.23 7.96
CA HIS A 393 -27.88 -7.29 8.33
C HIS A 393 -27.28 -5.91 8.54
N PHE A 394 -28.00 -4.86 8.19
CA PHE A 394 -27.47 -3.50 8.24
C PHE A 394 -28.27 -2.61 9.18
N GLY A 395 -27.63 -1.55 9.65
CA GLY A 395 -28.24 -0.55 10.52
C GLY A 395 -27.63 0.83 10.32
N LEU A 396 -28.35 1.85 10.78
CA LEU A 396 -27.86 3.22 10.75
C LEU A 396 -26.66 3.41 11.69
N MET A 397 -25.60 4.04 11.18
CA MET A 397 -24.41 4.41 11.93
C MET A 397 -24.04 5.86 11.62
N ASN A 398 -24.60 6.81 12.37
CA ASN A 398 -24.54 8.23 11.99
C ASN A 398 -23.81 9.13 13.00
N GLY A 399 -23.13 8.57 14.00
CA GLY A 399 -22.54 9.34 15.10
C GLY A 399 -21.14 9.84 14.79
N HIS A 400 -20.29 8.99 14.23
CA HIS A 400 -18.95 9.32 13.77
C HIS A 400 -18.97 10.12 12.46
N THR A 401 -19.71 9.59 11.50
CA THR A 401 -19.99 10.15 10.18
C THR A 401 -21.42 9.77 9.80
N ARG A 402 -22.11 10.58 9.00
CA ARG A 402 -23.42 10.20 8.43
C ARG A 402 -23.30 9.11 7.36
N PHE A 403 -22.10 8.94 6.82
CA PHE A 403 -21.81 8.12 5.67
C PHE A 403 -21.25 6.75 6.11
N ALA A 404 -22.04 6.00 6.88
CA ALA A 404 -21.64 4.71 7.41
C ALA A 404 -22.83 3.78 7.68
N ALA A 405 -22.54 2.48 7.84
CA ALA A 405 -23.52 1.45 8.17
C ALA A 405 -22.98 0.48 9.24
N LEU A 406 -23.84 0.09 10.18
CA LEU A 406 -23.61 -1.08 11.03
C LEU A 406 -23.71 -2.35 10.18
N ILE A 407 -22.90 -3.36 10.49
CA ILE A 407 -22.92 -4.65 9.80
C ILE A 407 -23.06 -5.75 10.84
N GLY A 408 -24.21 -6.41 10.91
CA GLY A 408 -24.43 -7.60 11.73
C GLY A 408 -24.40 -8.88 10.93
N PHE A 409 -23.92 -9.96 11.53
CA PHE A 409 -23.98 -11.30 10.94
C PHE A 409 -23.85 -12.37 12.01
N GLU A 410 -24.18 -13.61 11.67
CA GLU A 410 -23.97 -14.77 12.53
C GLU A 410 -22.88 -15.67 11.94
N ALA A 411 -21.90 -16.04 12.77
CA ALA A 411 -20.86 -17.00 12.43
C ALA A 411 -20.52 -17.80 13.69
N ASP A 412 -20.19 -19.09 13.55
CA ASP A 412 -19.75 -19.93 14.68
C ASP A 412 -20.71 -19.99 15.87
N GLY A 413 -22.02 -19.90 15.58
CA GLY A 413 -23.07 -19.86 16.59
C GLY A 413 -23.12 -18.58 17.42
N ARG A 414 -22.43 -17.51 16.98
CA ARG A 414 -22.37 -16.21 17.65
C ARG A 414 -22.89 -15.09 16.77
N ARG A 415 -23.55 -14.09 17.39
CA ARG A 415 -23.91 -12.83 16.71
C ARG A 415 -22.77 -11.82 16.76
N PHE A 416 -22.39 -11.30 15.61
CA PHE A 416 -21.38 -10.25 15.45
C PHE A 416 -22.03 -8.92 15.08
N ALA A 417 -21.41 -7.81 15.43
CA ALA A 417 -21.68 -6.49 14.86
C ALA A 417 -20.39 -5.72 14.60
N HIS A 418 -20.16 -5.28 13.36
CA HIS A 418 -19.12 -4.31 13.05
C HIS A 418 -19.68 -2.89 13.18
N THR A 419 -18.95 -2.06 13.92
CA THR A 419 -19.37 -0.70 14.28
C THR A 419 -18.48 0.40 13.71
N GLY A 420 -17.59 0.05 12.78
CA GLY A 420 -16.61 0.98 12.20
C GLY A 420 -15.97 1.83 13.29
N ASP A 421 -16.00 3.14 13.10
CA ASP A 421 -15.40 4.12 13.99
C ASP A 421 -16.39 4.78 14.98
N GLN A 422 -17.59 4.21 15.10
CA GLN A 422 -18.66 4.75 15.92
C GLN A 422 -18.34 4.65 17.41
N TYR A 423 -17.95 3.46 17.88
CA TYR A 423 -17.74 3.18 19.30
C TYR A 423 -16.27 2.88 19.56
N PHE A 424 -15.62 3.81 20.25
CA PHE A 424 -14.32 3.55 20.85
C PHE A 424 -14.41 3.48 22.37
N PHE A 425 -13.43 2.82 22.98
CA PHE A 425 -13.40 2.48 24.39
C PHE A 425 -12.11 2.94 25.03
N LEU A 426 -12.26 3.55 26.20
CA LEU A 426 -11.19 3.94 27.08
C LEU A 426 -11.13 2.99 28.28
N ASP A 427 -9.91 2.73 28.75
CA ASP A 427 -9.66 2.01 29.99
C ASP A 427 -9.96 2.87 31.23
N GLY A 428 -9.79 2.29 32.42
CA GLY A 428 -10.01 2.99 33.69
C GLY A 428 -9.10 4.20 33.93
N THR A 429 -8.02 4.34 33.15
CA THR A 429 -7.08 5.47 33.19
C THR A 429 -7.36 6.54 32.13
N GLY A 430 -8.32 6.29 31.22
CA GLY A 430 -8.68 7.18 30.14
C GLY A 430 -7.81 7.04 28.89
N ASN A 431 -6.98 5.99 28.79
CA ASN A 431 -6.26 5.65 27.57
C ASN A 431 -7.11 4.77 26.68
N TRP A 432 -6.80 4.68 25.38
CA TRP A 432 -7.44 3.71 24.48
C TRP A 432 -7.28 2.30 25.03
N ALA A 433 -8.42 1.64 25.24
CA ALA A 433 -8.41 0.31 25.82
C ALA A 433 -7.82 -0.69 24.82
N ALA A 434 -6.84 -1.45 25.29
CA ALA A 434 -6.17 -2.52 24.55
C ALA A 434 -6.66 -3.92 24.98
N ASP A 435 -7.39 -4.01 26.09
CA ASP A 435 -7.92 -5.22 26.72
C ASP A 435 -9.47 -5.21 26.74
N LEU A 436 -10.09 -5.51 25.60
CA LEU A 436 -11.55 -5.44 25.46
C LEU A 436 -12.23 -6.76 25.87
N THR A 437 -12.17 -7.07 27.17
CA THR A 437 -12.76 -8.29 27.74
C THR A 437 -14.27 -8.21 27.96
N THR A 438 -14.80 -7.07 28.41
CA THR A 438 -16.24 -6.84 28.59
C THR A 438 -16.63 -5.38 28.28
N TRP A 439 -17.84 -5.14 27.76
CA TRP A 439 -18.32 -3.78 27.47
C TRP A 439 -18.56 -2.95 28.74
N SER A 440 -18.99 -3.60 29.82
CA SER A 440 -19.48 -2.95 31.05
C SER A 440 -18.40 -2.30 31.93
N ASP A 441 -17.12 -2.64 31.74
CA ASP A 441 -16.01 -2.06 32.49
C ASP A 441 -15.28 -0.92 31.73
N LYS A 442 -15.66 -0.68 30.47
CA LYS A 442 -15.06 0.34 29.60
C LYS A 442 -15.87 1.63 29.56
N ARG A 443 -15.16 2.73 29.31
CA ARG A 443 -15.78 4.04 29.07
C ARG A 443 -15.87 4.29 27.57
N ILE A 444 -17.06 4.58 27.06
CA ILE A 444 -17.23 4.93 25.65
C ILE A 444 -16.63 6.32 25.37
N ALA A 445 -15.78 6.40 24.37
CA ALA A 445 -15.32 7.65 23.76
C ALA A 445 -16.21 8.02 22.58
N GLN A 446 -16.60 9.29 22.52
CA GLN A 446 -17.35 9.85 21.39
C GLN A 446 -16.36 10.30 20.31
N ASN A 447 -16.44 9.68 19.14
CA ASN A 447 -15.55 9.94 18.02
C ASN A 447 -16.30 10.66 16.90
N HIS A 448 -16.61 11.95 17.07
CA HIS A 448 -17.38 12.71 16.07
C HIS A 448 -16.50 13.36 15.00
N VAL A 449 -16.85 13.20 13.71
CA VAL A 449 -16.31 14.00 12.61
C VAL A 449 -17.39 14.91 12.05
N TYR A 450 -17.53 16.10 12.63
CA TYR A 450 -18.63 17.03 12.32
C TYR A 450 -18.75 17.41 10.84
N ARG A 451 -17.62 17.56 10.14
CA ARG A 451 -17.62 17.88 8.70
C ARG A 451 -18.17 16.75 7.83
N ASN A 452 -18.23 15.52 8.36
CA ASN A 452 -18.86 14.35 7.73
C ASN A 452 -20.35 14.21 8.07
N GLY A 453 -20.97 15.26 8.61
CA GLY A 453 -22.42 15.33 8.79
C GLY A 453 -22.95 14.52 9.96
N ALA A 454 -22.12 14.22 10.97
CA ALA A 454 -22.52 13.53 12.20
C ALA A 454 -23.87 14.04 12.76
N LEU A 455 -24.79 13.12 13.02
CA LEU A 455 -26.13 13.43 13.54
C LEU A 455 -26.15 13.40 15.07
N LEU A 456 -26.90 14.33 15.66
CA LEU A 456 -27.01 14.47 17.12
C LEU A 456 -27.54 13.18 17.79
N ASP A 457 -28.50 12.52 17.15
CA ASP A 457 -29.11 11.27 17.62
C ASP A 457 -28.43 10.02 17.04
N GLY A 458 -27.33 10.18 16.29
CA GLY A 458 -26.67 9.08 15.57
C GLY A 458 -26.21 7.94 16.49
N TYR A 459 -25.69 8.26 17.68
CA TYR A 459 -25.33 7.26 18.69
C TYR A 459 -26.52 6.54 19.29
N ALA A 460 -27.65 7.23 19.46
CA ALA A 460 -28.88 6.63 19.99
C ALA A 460 -29.50 5.68 18.96
N GLN A 461 -29.46 6.04 17.68
CA GLN A 461 -29.92 5.20 16.57
C GLN A 461 -29.12 3.90 16.49
N SER A 462 -27.78 3.99 16.45
CA SER A 462 -26.92 2.80 16.38
C SER A 462 -27.03 1.95 17.65
N ALA A 463 -27.17 2.55 18.83
CA ALA A 463 -27.36 1.82 20.09
C ALA A 463 -28.70 1.07 20.14
N ALA A 464 -29.78 1.65 19.60
CA ALA A 464 -31.08 0.99 19.50
C ALA A 464 -31.00 -0.24 18.59
N TRP A 465 -30.29 -0.14 17.47
CA TRP A 465 -30.05 -1.28 16.58
C TRP A 465 -29.23 -2.37 17.27
N LEU A 466 -28.10 -2.02 17.92
CA LEU A 466 -27.27 -2.98 18.65
C LEU A 466 -28.06 -3.69 19.76
N ARG A 467 -28.91 -2.97 20.48
CA ARG A 467 -29.77 -3.55 21.52
C ARG A 467 -30.80 -4.52 20.96
N ALA A 468 -31.31 -4.27 19.75
CA ALA A 468 -32.24 -5.17 19.07
C ALA A 468 -31.52 -6.41 18.49
N TRP A 469 -30.34 -6.22 17.92
CA TRP A 469 -29.51 -7.28 17.34
C TRP A 469 -28.87 -8.18 18.40
N GLN A 470 -28.53 -7.64 19.57
CA GLN A 470 -27.88 -8.34 20.67
C GLN A 470 -26.61 -9.09 20.22
N PRO A 471 -25.61 -8.40 19.63
CA PRO A 471 -24.35 -9.04 19.27
C PRO A 471 -23.64 -9.55 20.51
N GLU A 472 -23.01 -10.72 20.41
CA GLU A 472 -22.12 -11.28 21.43
C GLU A 472 -20.67 -10.79 21.26
N ILE A 473 -20.31 -10.42 20.02
CA ILE A 473 -19.00 -9.89 19.67
C ILE A 473 -19.18 -8.62 18.85
N VAL A 474 -18.58 -7.52 19.31
CA VAL A 474 -18.52 -6.26 18.56
C VAL A 474 -17.13 -6.08 17.97
N LEU A 475 -17.11 -5.89 16.66
CA LEU A 475 -15.92 -5.55 15.88
C LEU A 475 -15.88 -4.04 15.67
N SER A 476 -14.68 -3.46 15.65
CA SER A 476 -14.48 -2.02 15.48
C SER A 476 -13.40 -1.74 14.44
N GLY A 477 -13.37 -0.51 13.96
CA GLY A 477 -12.36 -0.06 13.01
C GLY A 477 -10.96 0.06 13.61
N HIS A 478 -10.79 0.27 14.93
CA HIS A 478 -9.48 0.60 15.50
C HIS A 478 -9.13 -0.08 16.83
N GLN A 479 -9.97 -0.99 17.32
CA GLN A 479 -9.72 -1.72 18.55
C GLN A 479 -10.00 -3.22 18.40
N PRO A 480 -9.34 -4.08 19.21
CA PRO A 480 -9.57 -5.52 19.24
C PRO A 480 -11.06 -5.89 19.41
N PRO A 481 -11.46 -7.15 19.14
CA PRO A 481 -12.85 -7.54 19.28
C PRO A 481 -13.31 -7.40 20.73
N MET A 482 -14.53 -6.90 20.93
CA MET A 482 -15.14 -6.74 22.25
C MET A 482 -16.22 -7.77 22.48
N TYR A 483 -16.19 -8.44 23.63
CA TYR A 483 -17.20 -9.41 24.02
C TYR A 483 -18.27 -8.75 24.89
N THR A 484 -19.53 -8.99 24.57
CA THR A 484 -20.66 -8.51 25.37
C THR A 484 -21.07 -9.53 26.41
N ASP A 485 -21.72 -9.05 27.46
CA ASP A 485 -22.26 -9.82 28.58
C ASP A 485 -23.66 -10.41 28.35
#